data_AF-A0A8J4XL62-F1
#
_entry.id   AF-A0A8J4XL62-F1
#
_cell.length_a   1.000
_cell.length_b   1.000
_cell.length_c   1.000
_cell.angle_alpha   90.00
_cell.angle_beta   90.00
_cell.angle_gamma   90.00
#
_symmetry.space_group_name_H-M   'P 1'
#
loop_
_entity.id
_entity.type
_entity.pdbx_description
1 polymer ?
#
loop_
_entity_poly.entity_id
_entity_poly.type
_entity_poly.pdbx_seq_one_letter_code
_entity_poly.pdbx_strand_id
1 'polypeptide(L)'
;MEKQSGRVNVQGKVAYVSQQAWIQNTTLENNILFNQSKVEDRYQACLQSCALQSDLSVLPGGDQTEIGEKGINLSGGQKQRVSLARAIYSDADIYLLDDPLSAVDSHVGKHIFEHVIGPTGMLKNKTRLLVTHGLTYLPQTDKIVVLKDNKISECGTYKELLQKKGPFQEFLLQYLASDPEELDELPGGSLFQSTVVLIYYLILRYKTYFNISTVFPPLPDACPHMSH
;
A
#
# COMPACT_ATOMS: atom_id res chain seq x y z
N MET A 1 -19.09 8.82 -5.93
CA MET A 1 -19.90 8.49 -4.74
C MET A 1 -19.64 9.58 -3.71
N GLU A 2 -20.68 10.17 -3.10
CA GLU A 2 -20.55 11.27 -2.14
C GLU A 2 -20.71 10.78 -0.69
N LYS A 3 -20.06 11.45 0.26
CA LYS A 3 -20.12 11.11 1.69
C LYS A 3 -21.53 11.33 2.23
N GLN A 4 -22.20 10.27 2.67
CA GLN A 4 -23.57 10.37 3.22
C GLN A 4 -23.60 10.96 4.64
N SER A 5 -22.66 10.61 5.54
CA SER A 5 -22.63 11.08 6.94
C SER A 5 -21.21 11.02 7.54
N GLY A 6 -21.03 11.35 8.83
CA GLY A 6 -19.72 11.28 9.53
C GLY A 6 -18.79 12.48 9.31
N ARG A 7 -17.57 12.43 9.88
CA ARG A 7 -16.53 13.46 9.76
C ARG A 7 -15.23 12.82 9.26
N VAL A 8 -14.55 13.49 8.33
CA VAL A 8 -13.23 13.10 7.82
C VAL A 8 -12.35 14.33 7.86
N ASN A 9 -11.22 14.25 8.58
CA ASN A 9 -10.24 15.30 8.69
C ASN A 9 -8.92 14.81 8.11
N VAL A 10 -8.32 15.59 7.21
CA VAL A 10 -7.03 15.30 6.59
C VAL A 10 -6.14 16.51 6.80
N GLN A 11 -4.92 16.29 7.28
CA GLN A 11 -3.95 17.36 7.51
C GLN A 11 -2.65 17.05 6.77
N GLY A 12 -2.26 17.94 5.87
CA GLY A 12 -1.07 17.80 5.03
C GLY A 12 -1.39 17.47 3.57
N LYS A 13 -0.35 17.43 2.75
CA LYS A 13 -0.46 17.09 1.33
C LYS A 13 -0.64 15.58 1.17
N VAL A 14 -1.49 15.19 0.22
CA VAL A 14 -1.80 13.79 -0.08
C VAL A 14 -1.23 13.42 -1.45
N ALA A 15 -0.47 12.33 -1.51
CA ALA A 15 -0.10 11.65 -2.74
C ALA A 15 -0.92 10.36 -2.87
N TYR A 16 -1.36 10.07 -4.09
CA TYR A 16 -2.12 8.86 -4.40
C TYR A 16 -1.43 8.08 -5.52
N VAL A 17 -1.30 6.77 -5.31
CA VAL A 17 -0.82 5.79 -6.30
C VAL A 17 -1.95 4.81 -6.52
N SER A 18 -2.51 4.81 -7.74
CA SER A 18 -3.62 3.94 -8.13
C SER A 18 -3.15 2.55 -8.53
N GLN A 19 -4.02 1.55 -8.37
CA GLN A 19 -3.77 0.17 -8.84
C GLN A 19 -3.56 0.10 -10.35
N GLN A 20 -4.21 0.99 -11.11
CA GLN A 20 -3.92 1.20 -12.52
C GLN A 20 -3.06 2.44 -12.69
N ALA A 21 -1.76 2.25 -12.92
CA ALA A 21 -0.85 3.35 -13.19
C ALA A 21 -1.23 4.10 -14.47
N TRP A 22 -1.21 5.43 -14.38
CA TRP A 22 -1.43 6.30 -15.51
C TRP A 22 -0.14 7.08 -15.83
N ILE A 23 0.13 7.21 -17.12
CA ILE A 23 1.31 7.89 -17.65
C ILE A 23 0.84 9.03 -18.55
N GLN A 24 1.43 10.20 -18.37
CA GLN A 24 1.19 11.35 -19.22
C GLN A 24 2.04 11.22 -20.49
N ASN A 25 1.50 11.67 -21.62
CA ASN A 25 2.21 11.71 -22.91
C ASN A 25 3.32 12.79 -22.89
N THR A 26 4.45 12.49 -22.27
CA THR A 26 5.62 13.36 -22.13
C THR A 26 6.85 12.49 -21.78
N THR A 27 8.01 13.09 -21.50
CA THR A 27 9.20 12.36 -21.10
C THR A 27 8.99 11.61 -19.78
N LEU A 28 9.76 10.56 -19.55
CA LEU A 28 9.74 9.84 -18.28
C LEU A 28 10.12 10.77 -17.11
N GLU A 29 11.12 11.63 -17.31
CA GLU A 29 11.50 12.66 -16.34
C GLU A 29 10.31 13.56 -15.98
N ASN A 30 9.61 14.12 -16.97
CA ASN A 30 8.45 14.99 -16.72
C ASN A 30 7.30 14.25 -16.05
N ASN A 31 7.15 12.95 -16.34
CA ASN A 31 6.19 12.11 -15.63
C ASN A 31 6.51 12.00 -14.14
N ILE A 32 7.78 11.93 -13.74
CA ILE A 32 8.19 11.85 -12.34
C ILE A 32 8.17 13.22 -11.66
N LEU A 33 8.73 14.25 -12.31
CA LEU A 33 8.81 15.61 -11.76
C LEU A 33 7.42 16.23 -11.58
N PHE A 34 6.52 16.00 -12.53
CA PHE A 34 5.13 16.41 -12.48
C PHE A 34 4.95 17.90 -12.13
N ASN A 35 5.57 18.76 -12.96
CA ASN A 35 5.62 20.23 -12.84
C ASN A 35 6.47 20.77 -11.66
N GLN A 36 7.23 19.92 -10.97
CA GLN A 36 8.22 20.37 -9.98
C GLN A 36 9.59 20.54 -10.63
N SER A 37 10.41 21.43 -10.06
CA SER A 37 11.79 21.59 -10.48
C SER A 37 12.62 20.35 -10.15
N LYS A 38 13.53 19.98 -11.06
CA LYS A 38 14.46 18.88 -10.86
C LYS A 38 15.53 19.23 -9.82
N VAL A 39 15.46 18.57 -8.68
CA VAL A 39 16.55 18.43 -7.71
C VAL A 39 17.26 17.10 -7.96
N GLU A 40 18.49 17.15 -8.46
CA GLU A 40 19.21 15.99 -9.01
C GLU A 40 19.36 14.84 -8.00
N ASP A 41 19.90 15.11 -6.80
CA ASP A 41 20.12 14.07 -5.78
C ASP A 41 18.82 13.36 -5.39
N ARG A 42 17.74 14.13 -5.26
CA ARG A 42 16.42 13.60 -4.93
C ARG A 42 15.86 12.76 -6.06
N TYR A 43 16.02 13.24 -7.29
CA TYR A 43 15.53 12.55 -8.49
C TYR A 43 16.25 11.21 -8.67
N GLN A 44 17.57 11.20 -8.54
CA GLN A 44 18.37 9.97 -8.58
C GLN A 44 18.01 8.99 -7.46
N ALA A 45 17.80 9.49 -6.23
CA ALA A 45 17.34 8.66 -5.12
C ALA A 45 15.96 8.03 -5.38
N CYS A 46 15.04 8.77 -6.00
CA CYS A 46 13.74 8.24 -6.42
C CYS A 46 13.89 7.14 -7.47
N LEU A 47 14.69 7.37 -8.53
CA LEU A 47 14.93 6.39 -9.59
C LEU A 47 15.54 5.09 -9.04
N GLN A 48 16.51 5.20 -8.13
CA GLN A 48 17.16 4.05 -7.50
C GLN A 48 16.21 3.28 -6.58
N SER A 49 15.47 3.98 -5.71
CA SER A 49 14.58 3.35 -4.74
C SER A 49 13.38 2.69 -5.41
N CYS A 50 12.94 3.20 -6.56
CA CYS A 50 11.89 2.60 -7.37
C CYS A 50 12.38 1.53 -8.35
N ALA A 51 13.67 1.15 -8.34
CA ALA A 51 14.26 0.18 -9.28
C ALA A 51 14.06 0.54 -10.77
N LEU A 52 14.13 1.83 -11.12
CA LEU A 52 13.96 2.30 -12.49
C LEU A 52 15.26 2.33 -13.30
N GLN A 53 16.44 2.21 -12.66
CA GLN A 53 17.72 2.37 -13.36
C GLN A 53 17.92 1.37 -14.51
N SER A 54 17.54 0.10 -14.32
CA SER A 54 17.59 -0.91 -15.38
C SER A 54 16.65 -0.56 -16.53
N ASP A 55 15.44 -0.07 -16.22
CA ASP A 55 14.48 0.37 -17.24
C ASP A 55 15.03 1.55 -18.05
N LEU A 56 15.68 2.52 -17.40
CA LEU A 56 16.28 3.66 -18.09
C LEU A 56 17.43 3.26 -19.02
N SER A 57 18.23 2.26 -18.63
CA SER A 57 19.40 1.82 -19.42
C SER A 57 19.04 1.22 -20.78
N VAL A 58 17.83 0.67 -20.92
CA VAL A 58 17.34 0.06 -22.17
C VAL A 58 16.51 1.04 -23.01
N LEU A 59 16.13 2.20 -22.47
CA LEU A 59 15.40 3.21 -23.21
C LEU A 59 16.37 4.06 -24.06
N PRO A 60 16.05 4.33 -25.34
CA PRO A 60 16.98 4.97 -26.28
C PRO A 60 17.40 6.39 -25.88
N GLY A 61 16.60 7.10 -25.08
CA GLY A 61 16.90 8.42 -24.54
C GLY A 61 17.00 8.45 -23.02
N GLY A 62 17.14 7.30 -22.36
CA GLY A 62 17.09 7.21 -20.89
C GLY A 62 15.79 7.80 -20.36
N ASP A 63 15.89 8.72 -19.40
CA ASP A 63 14.75 9.41 -18.79
C ASP A 63 14.14 10.54 -19.65
N GLN A 64 14.85 10.97 -20.70
CA GLN A 64 14.33 11.91 -21.70
C GLN A 64 13.46 11.22 -22.77
N THR A 65 13.30 9.91 -22.69
CA THR A 65 12.45 9.15 -23.60
C THR A 65 10.98 9.55 -23.43
N GLU A 66 10.30 9.86 -24.53
CA GLU A 66 8.85 10.09 -24.54
C GLU A 66 8.10 8.79 -24.27
N ILE A 67 7.22 8.79 -23.27
CA ILE A 67 6.41 7.64 -22.86
C ILE A 67 4.91 7.99 -22.91
N GLY A 68 4.08 6.96 -23.04
CA GLY A 68 2.63 7.10 -23.15
C GLY A 68 2.10 6.61 -24.51
N GLU A 69 0.88 7.01 -24.86
CA GLU A 69 0.19 6.58 -26.08
C GLU A 69 0.91 7.02 -27.36
N LYS A 70 1.59 8.17 -27.32
CA LYS A 70 2.35 8.73 -28.45
C LYS A 70 3.84 8.38 -28.43
N GLY A 71 4.32 7.75 -27.37
CA GLY A 71 5.73 7.43 -27.14
C GLY A 71 5.97 5.93 -26.99
N ILE A 72 7.01 5.57 -26.25
CA ILE A 72 7.27 4.17 -25.91
C ILE A 72 6.22 3.69 -24.90
N ASN A 73 5.60 2.55 -25.20
CA ASN A 73 4.66 1.91 -24.29
C ASN A 73 5.42 1.10 -23.24
N LEU A 74 5.28 1.49 -21.97
CA LEU A 74 5.86 0.78 -20.83
C LEU A 74 5.03 -0.45 -20.45
N SER A 75 5.68 -1.45 -19.86
CA SER A 75 4.99 -2.59 -19.24
C SER A 75 4.19 -2.15 -18.01
N GLY A 76 3.26 -2.97 -17.53
CA GLY A 76 2.44 -2.66 -16.33
C GLY A 76 3.29 -2.34 -15.10
N GLY A 77 4.31 -3.17 -14.82
CA GLY A 77 5.24 -2.96 -13.72
C GLY A 77 6.08 -1.69 -13.86
N GLN A 78 6.55 -1.37 -15.07
CA GLN A 78 7.27 -0.12 -15.35
C GLN A 78 6.38 1.11 -15.12
N LYS A 79 5.13 1.07 -15.61
CA LYS A 79 4.15 2.15 -15.37
C LYS A 79 3.93 2.34 -13.87
N GLN A 80 3.86 1.26 -13.10
CA GLN A 80 3.72 1.36 -11.66
C GLN A 80 4.94 1.96 -10.96
N ARG A 81 6.15 1.55 -11.34
CA ARG A 81 7.37 2.15 -10.81
C ARG A 81 7.46 3.65 -11.09
N VAL A 82 7.08 4.10 -12.29
CA VAL A 82 7.03 5.54 -12.65
C VAL A 82 5.96 6.28 -11.85
N SER A 83 4.76 5.70 -11.70
CA SER A 83 3.67 6.25 -10.89
C SER A 83 4.07 6.41 -9.42
N LEU A 84 4.75 5.40 -8.87
CA LEU A 84 5.28 5.44 -7.51
C LEU A 84 6.40 6.47 -7.35
N ALA A 85 7.33 6.54 -8.30
CA ALA A 85 8.40 7.54 -8.31
C ALA A 85 7.83 8.98 -8.32
N ARG A 86 6.80 9.23 -9.14
CA ARG A 86 6.04 10.50 -9.16
C ARG A 86 5.47 10.84 -7.78
N ALA A 87 4.85 9.88 -7.10
CA ALA A 87 4.31 10.10 -5.76
C ALA A 87 5.42 10.43 -4.75
N ILE A 88 6.52 9.69 -4.74
CA ILE A 88 7.64 9.95 -3.81
C ILE A 88 8.26 11.32 -4.09
N TYR A 89 8.41 11.69 -5.35
CA TYR A 89 8.96 12.99 -5.75
C TYR A 89 8.07 14.18 -5.36
N SER A 90 6.78 13.96 -5.10
CA SER A 90 5.87 15.01 -4.61
C SER A 90 6.10 15.46 -3.17
N ASP A 91 6.87 14.71 -2.37
CA ASP A 91 7.11 14.96 -0.93
C ASP A 91 5.84 15.15 -0.09
N ALA A 92 4.78 14.40 -0.37
CA ALA A 92 3.54 14.52 0.39
C ALA A 92 3.72 14.15 1.87
N ASP A 93 2.75 14.51 2.71
CA ASP A 93 2.72 14.12 4.12
C ASP A 93 2.04 12.76 4.31
N ILE A 94 1.08 12.46 3.43
CA ILE A 94 0.23 11.26 3.43
C ILE A 94 0.31 10.59 2.07
N TYR A 95 0.57 9.28 2.07
CA TYR A 95 0.64 8.44 0.87
C TYR A 95 -0.48 7.41 0.88
N LEU A 96 -1.32 7.44 -0.13
CA LEU A 96 -2.38 6.46 -0.36
C LEU A 96 -1.92 5.55 -1.51
N LEU A 97 -1.64 4.29 -1.20
CA LEU A 97 -1.06 3.32 -2.10
C LEU A 97 -2.06 2.20 -2.34
N ASP A 98 -2.65 2.19 -3.52
CA ASP A 98 -3.63 1.19 -3.93
C ASP A 98 -2.96 0.09 -4.73
N ASP A 99 -2.58 -0.97 -4.04
CA ASP A 99 -1.96 -2.18 -4.59
C ASP A 99 -0.77 -1.89 -5.54
N PRO A 100 0.22 -1.09 -5.11
CA PRO A 100 1.28 -0.59 -5.99
C PRO A 100 2.29 -1.66 -6.43
N LEU A 101 2.25 -2.86 -5.83
CA LEU A 101 3.23 -3.93 -6.04
C LEU A 101 2.69 -5.11 -6.86
N SER A 102 1.42 -5.13 -7.25
CA SER A 102 0.82 -6.31 -7.90
C SER A 102 1.26 -6.53 -9.34
N ALA A 103 1.72 -5.48 -10.02
CA ALA A 103 2.19 -5.55 -11.41
C ALA A 103 3.72 -5.69 -11.52
N VAL A 104 4.44 -5.78 -10.41
CA VAL A 104 5.91 -5.96 -10.38
C VAL A 104 6.26 -7.37 -9.95
N ASP A 105 7.41 -7.87 -10.43
CA ASP A 105 7.95 -9.14 -9.96
C ASP A 105 8.32 -9.09 -8.47
N SER A 106 8.40 -10.24 -7.82
CA SER A 106 8.62 -10.35 -6.37
C SER A 106 9.95 -9.73 -5.91
N HIS A 107 11.01 -9.86 -6.72
CA HIS A 107 12.33 -9.30 -6.39
C HIS A 107 12.32 -7.77 -6.41
N VAL A 108 11.75 -7.17 -7.46
CA VAL A 108 11.55 -5.72 -7.55
C VAL A 108 10.57 -5.23 -6.50
N GLY A 109 9.49 -5.98 -6.23
CA GLY A 109 8.52 -5.67 -5.19
C GLY A 109 9.18 -5.57 -3.82
N LYS A 110 10.06 -6.51 -3.48
CA LYS A 110 10.84 -6.50 -2.23
C LYS A 110 11.76 -5.29 -2.16
N HIS A 111 12.50 -5.00 -3.24
CA HIS A 111 13.36 -3.82 -3.31
C HIS A 111 12.58 -2.52 -3.06
N ILE A 112 11.45 -2.34 -3.75
CA ILE A 112 10.58 -1.17 -3.60
C ILE A 112 10.04 -1.10 -2.17
N PHE A 113 9.61 -2.22 -1.59
CA PHE A 113 9.14 -2.23 -0.23
C PHE A 113 10.24 -1.77 0.73
N GLU A 114 11.43 -2.36 0.68
CA GLU A 114 12.54 -2.05 1.61
C GLU A 114 13.04 -0.60 1.47
N HIS A 115 13.12 -0.09 0.24
CA HIS A 115 13.71 1.24 -0.05
C HIS A 115 12.69 2.37 -0.11
N VAL A 116 11.39 2.09 -0.29
CA VAL A 116 10.35 3.13 -0.38
C VAL A 116 9.35 3.01 0.76
N ILE A 117 8.59 1.91 0.79
CA ILE A 117 7.34 1.80 1.55
C ILE A 117 7.58 1.42 3.01
N GLY A 118 8.53 0.53 3.24
CA GLY A 118 8.83 -0.14 4.50
C GLY A 118 9.44 0.77 5.57
N PRO A 119 9.73 0.22 6.76
CA PRO A 119 10.17 0.99 7.92
C PRO A 119 11.51 1.71 7.70
N THR A 120 12.35 1.21 6.80
CA THR A 120 13.67 1.77 6.46
C THR A 120 13.67 2.65 5.21
N GLY A 121 12.57 2.65 4.45
CA GLY A 121 12.50 3.30 3.14
C GLY A 121 12.39 4.83 3.17
N MET A 122 12.34 5.43 1.98
CA MET A 122 12.21 6.89 1.78
C MET A 122 10.99 7.47 2.51
N LEU A 123 9.88 6.72 2.56
CA LEU A 123 8.63 7.18 3.17
C LEU A 123 8.57 6.90 4.68
N LYS A 124 9.66 6.46 5.32
CA LYS A 124 9.66 6.09 6.74
C LYS A 124 9.02 7.14 7.63
N ASN A 125 9.32 8.43 7.42
CA ASN A 125 8.85 9.52 8.28
C ASN A 125 7.48 10.11 7.87
N LYS A 126 6.78 9.49 6.92
CA LYS A 126 5.50 9.92 6.35
C LYS A 126 4.36 8.99 6.79
N THR A 127 3.13 9.48 6.69
CA THR A 127 1.94 8.64 6.85
C THR A 127 1.75 7.85 5.57
N ARG A 128 1.61 6.53 5.67
CA ARG A 128 1.49 5.63 4.51
C ARG A 128 0.30 4.72 4.73
N LEU A 129 -0.61 4.69 3.77
CA LEU A 129 -1.77 3.83 3.65
C LEU A 129 -1.51 2.85 2.51
N LEU A 130 -1.17 1.60 2.84
CA LEU A 130 -1.00 0.56 1.83
C LEU A 130 -2.21 -0.35 1.84
N VAL A 131 -2.90 -0.32 0.72
CA VAL A 131 -3.92 -1.28 0.33
C VAL A 131 -3.24 -2.34 -0.52
N THR A 132 -3.38 -3.61 -0.15
CA THR A 132 -2.80 -4.72 -0.90
C THR A 132 -3.63 -5.97 -0.63
N HIS A 133 -3.43 -7.00 -1.46
CA HIS A 133 -3.91 -8.36 -1.23
C HIS A 133 -2.77 -9.31 -0.82
N GLY A 134 -1.51 -8.89 -0.95
CA GLY A 134 -0.33 -9.69 -0.61
C GLY A 134 -0.02 -9.69 0.89
N LEU A 135 0.52 -10.81 1.39
CA LEU A 135 0.73 -11.03 2.83
C LEU A 135 2.15 -10.82 3.29
N THR A 136 3.09 -10.89 2.35
CA THR A 136 4.54 -10.83 2.53
C THR A 136 4.98 -9.69 3.45
N TYR A 137 4.31 -8.53 3.36
CA TYR A 137 4.74 -7.32 4.05
C TYR A 137 3.93 -6.97 5.30
N LEU A 138 2.84 -7.68 5.58
CA LEU A 138 1.95 -7.39 6.72
C LEU A 138 2.66 -7.41 8.08
N PRO A 139 3.61 -8.32 8.37
CA PRO A 139 4.33 -8.33 9.63
C PRO A 139 5.17 -7.07 9.88
N GLN A 140 5.53 -6.32 8.84
CA GLN A 140 6.35 -5.12 8.92
C GLN A 140 5.53 -3.83 9.10
N THR A 141 4.22 -3.96 9.29
CA THR A 141 3.28 -2.84 9.36
C THR A 141 2.96 -2.48 10.81
N ASP A 142 2.71 -1.20 11.06
CA ASP A 142 2.38 -0.71 12.41
C ASP A 142 0.97 -1.17 12.84
N LYS A 143 0.03 -1.20 11.89
CA LYS A 143 -1.37 -1.55 12.12
C LYS A 143 -1.97 -2.14 10.85
N ILE A 144 -2.89 -3.08 11.05
CA ILE A 144 -3.68 -3.74 10.03
C ILE A 144 -5.15 -3.43 10.32
N VAL A 145 -5.89 -3.10 9.27
CA VAL A 145 -7.35 -2.98 9.30
C VAL A 145 -7.90 -3.99 8.30
N VAL A 146 -8.83 -4.81 8.78
CA VAL A 146 -9.52 -5.80 7.96
C VAL A 146 -10.91 -5.28 7.65
N LEU A 147 -11.22 -5.18 6.36
CA LEU A 147 -12.55 -4.83 5.87
C LEU A 147 -13.29 -6.10 5.43
N LYS A 148 -14.56 -6.24 5.86
CA LYS A 148 -15.48 -7.30 5.44
C LYS A 148 -16.87 -6.70 5.27
N ASP A 149 -17.55 -7.00 4.17
CA ASP A 149 -18.90 -6.50 3.87
C ASP A 149 -19.03 -4.97 4.02
N ASN A 150 -18.04 -4.22 3.51
CA ASN A 150 -17.92 -2.76 3.60
C ASN A 150 -17.85 -2.20 5.05
N LYS A 151 -17.49 -3.02 6.02
CA LYS A 151 -17.30 -2.63 7.43
C LYS A 151 -15.92 -3.03 7.92
N ILE A 152 -15.40 -2.30 8.91
CA ILE A 152 -14.19 -2.71 9.62
C ILE A 152 -14.55 -3.91 10.49
N SER A 153 -14.00 -5.06 10.16
CA SER A 153 -14.18 -6.31 10.90
C SER A 153 -13.20 -6.38 12.07
N GLU A 154 -11.93 -6.09 11.80
CA GLU A 154 -10.87 -6.16 12.80
C GLU A 154 -9.83 -5.06 12.60
N CYS A 155 -9.15 -4.70 13.69
CA CYS A 155 -8.07 -3.74 13.67
C CYS A 155 -7.06 -4.06 14.77
N GLY A 156 -5.77 -4.06 14.46
CA GLY A 156 -4.72 -4.39 15.41
C GLY A 156 -3.35 -4.54 14.74
N THR A 157 -2.34 -4.92 15.51
CA THR A 157 -1.05 -5.34 14.95
C THR A 157 -1.16 -6.75 14.34
N TYR A 158 -0.21 -7.13 13.49
CA TYR A 158 -0.16 -8.49 12.93
C TYR A 158 -0.23 -9.58 14.02
N LYS A 159 0.53 -9.41 15.11
CA LYS A 159 0.57 -10.36 16.23
C LYS A 159 -0.76 -10.44 16.98
N GLU A 160 -1.41 -9.31 17.22
CA GLU A 160 -2.72 -9.26 17.89
C GLU A 160 -3.81 -9.94 17.07
N LEU A 161 -3.84 -9.69 15.76
CA LEU A 161 -4.84 -10.28 14.87
C LEU A 161 -4.63 -11.78 14.69
N LEU A 162 -3.37 -12.25 14.66
CA LEU A 162 -3.05 -13.67 14.59
C LEU A 162 -3.52 -14.44 15.84
N GLN A 163 -3.47 -13.82 17.02
CA GLN A 163 -3.88 -14.45 18.28
C GLN A 163 -5.40 -14.52 18.47
N LYS A 164 -6.16 -13.61 17.87
CA LYS A 164 -7.62 -13.51 18.05
C LYS A 164 -8.41 -14.64 17.42
N LYS A 165 -7.79 -15.46 16.56
CA LYS A 165 -8.45 -16.49 15.75
C LYS A 165 -9.71 -16.00 15.03
N GLY A 166 -9.67 -14.76 14.57
CA GLY A 166 -10.77 -14.11 13.88
C GLY A 166 -10.66 -14.20 12.34
N PRO A 167 -11.51 -13.45 11.62
CA PRO A 167 -11.48 -13.31 10.16
C PRO A 167 -10.09 -13.11 9.54
N PHE A 168 -9.18 -12.39 10.22
CA PHE A 168 -7.80 -12.24 9.73
C PHE A 168 -7.03 -13.57 9.66
N GLN A 169 -7.13 -14.41 10.71
CA GLN A 169 -6.44 -15.70 10.74
C GLN A 169 -7.03 -16.67 9.72
N GLU A 170 -8.36 -16.71 9.59
CA GLU A 170 -9.04 -17.52 8.58
C GLU A 170 -8.57 -17.16 7.17
N PHE A 171 -8.48 -15.87 6.87
CA PHE A 171 -7.98 -15.38 5.60
C PHE A 171 -6.51 -15.78 5.36
N LEU A 172 -5.64 -15.64 6.37
CA LEU A 172 -4.23 -16.04 6.26
C LEU A 172 -4.10 -17.53 5.91
N LEU A 173 -4.90 -18.38 6.57
CA LEU A 173 -4.92 -19.82 6.31
C LEU A 173 -5.43 -20.16 4.90
N GLN A 174 -6.43 -19.43 4.40
CA GLN A 174 -6.95 -19.62 3.04
C GLN A 174 -5.90 -19.24 1.98
N TYR A 175 -5.22 -18.11 2.17
CA TYR A 175 -4.19 -17.65 1.25
C TYR A 175 -3.02 -18.65 1.15
N LEU A 176 -2.55 -19.15 2.30
CA LEU A 176 -1.49 -20.17 2.36
C LEU A 176 -1.88 -21.50 1.71
N ALA A 177 -3.18 -21.81 1.67
CA ALA A 177 -3.67 -22.99 0.97
C ALA A 177 -3.74 -22.80 -0.55
N SER A 178 -3.83 -21.57 -1.04
CA SER A 178 -3.88 -21.26 -2.47
C SER A 178 -2.51 -21.03 -3.12
N ASP A 179 -1.50 -20.67 -2.33
CA ASP A 179 -0.13 -20.44 -2.82
C ASP A 179 0.90 -21.10 -1.87
N PRO A 180 1.21 -22.41 -2.08
CA PRO A 180 2.01 -23.18 -1.14
C PRO A 180 3.50 -22.78 -1.10
N GLU A 181 3.99 -22.01 -2.06
CA GLU A 181 5.40 -21.59 -2.11
C GLU A 181 5.76 -20.56 -1.01
N GLU A 182 4.78 -19.83 -0.45
CA GLU A 182 4.98 -18.92 0.69
C GLU A 182 4.87 -19.61 2.08
N LEU A 183 4.62 -20.93 2.15
CA LEU A 183 4.51 -21.69 3.42
C LEU A 183 5.83 -21.77 4.19
N ASP A 184 6.98 -21.70 3.51
CA ASP A 184 8.29 -21.84 4.14
C ASP A 184 8.73 -20.59 4.94
N GLU A 185 8.01 -19.46 4.83
CA GLU A 185 8.34 -18.21 5.53
C GLU A 185 7.45 -17.89 6.76
N LEU A 186 6.39 -18.67 7.03
CA LEU A 186 5.48 -18.40 8.16
C LEU A 186 5.59 -19.44 9.29
N PRO A 187 5.70 -19.00 10.56
CA PRO A 187 5.84 -19.92 11.68
C PRO A 187 4.48 -20.51 12.11
N GLY A 188 4.28 -21.82 11.82
CA GLY A 188 3.31 -22.69 12.49
C GLY A 188 2.02 -22.98 11.70
N GLY A 189 1.94 -24.16 11.09
CA GLY A 189 0.79 -24.62 10.30
C GLY A 189 -0.18 -25.56 11.03
N SER A 190 -1.47 -25.53 10.64
CA SER A 190 -2.33 -26.69 10.32
C SER A 190 -3.76 -26.23 9.93
N LEU A 191 -4.35 -26.94 8.96
CA LEU A 191 -5.55 -26.65 8.14
C LEU A 191 -6.92 -26.72 8.84
N PHE A 192 -7.95 -26.03 8.29
CA PHE A 192 -9.34 -26.50 8.01
C PHE A 192 -10.12 -25.48 7.12
N GLN A 193 -11.25 -25.89 6.52
CA GLN A 193 -11.74 -25.52 5.17
C GLN A 193 -12.88 -24.45 5.09
N SER A 194 -12.84 -23.64 4.01
CA SER A 194 -13.94 -22.99 3.23
C SER A 194 -14.31 -21.48 3.38
N THR A 195 -14.23 -20.81 2.21
CA THR A 195 -14.99 -19.66 1.64
C THR A 195 -14.63 -18.18 1.99
N VAL A 196 -13.88 -17.57 1.06
CA VAL A 196 -13.78 -16.17 0.52
C VAL A 196 -14.10 -14.95 1.40
N VAL A 197 -13.13 -14.04 1.55
CA VAL A 197 -13.31 -12.57 1.72
C VAL A 197 -12.12 -11.79 1.13
N LEU A 198 -12.40 -10.80 0.27
CA LEU A 198 -11.46 -9.76 -0.18
C LEU A 198 -11.10 -8.83 0.99
N ILE A 199 -9.80 -8.65 1.28
CA ILE A 199 -9.32 -7.71 2.30
C ILE A 199 -8.51 -6.60 1.65
N TYR A 200 -8.89 -5.35 1.94
CA TYR A 200 -8.10 -4.16 1.68
C TYR A 200 -7.30 -3.80 2.95
N TYR A 201 -5.98 -3.93 2.91
CA TYR A 201 -5.12 -3.56 4.03
C TYR A 201 -4.97 -2.04 4.22
N LEU A 202 -4.65 -1.61 5.43
CA LEU A 202 -4.49 -0.20 5.81
C LEU A 202 -3.29 -0.06 6.75
N ILE A 203 -2.09 0.11 6.20
CA ILE A 203 -0.95 0.54 7.01
C ILE A 203 -1.21 1.98 7.47
N LEU A 204 -0.88 2.37 8.70
CA LEU A 204 -0.88 3.77 9.14
C LEU A 204 0.28 3.99 10.10
N ARG A 205 1.35 4.66 9.63
CA ARG A 205 2.30 5.28 10.57
C ARG A 205 1.70 6.59 11.06
N TYR A 206 1.42 6.66 12.37
CA TYR A 206 0.84 7.82 13.04
C TYR A 206 1.88 8.95 13.21
N LYS A 207 1.62 10.12 12.62
CA LYS A 207 2.00 11.41 13.20
C LYS A 207 0.72 12.14 13.59
N THR A 208 0.40 12.08 14.89
CA THR A 208 -0.46 12.91 15.78
C THR A 208 -1.64 13.75 15.24
N TYR A 209 -2.21 13.51 14.04
CA TYR A 209 -3.30 14.37 13.52
C TYR A 209 -4.54 13.62 13.00
N PHE A 210 -4.53 12.29 12.96
CA PHE A 210 -5.72 11.50 12.61
C PHE A 210 -6.43 11.01 13.88
N ASN A 211 -7.42 11.77 14.36
CA ASN A 211 -8.26 11.35 15.47
C ASN A 211 -9.45 10.54 14.94
N ILE A 212 -9.30 9.22 14.81
CA ILE A 212 -10.43 8.30 14.53
C ILE A 212 -11.24 8.03 15.83
N SER A 213 -10.77 8.51 16.98
CA SER A 213 -11.34 8.25 18.31
C SER A 213 -12.60 9.06 18.65
N THR A 214 -13.15 9.87 17.74
CA THR A 214 -14.34 10.70 18.01
C THR A 214 -15.50 10.48 17.03
N VAL A 215 -15.60 9.29 16.42
CA VAL A 215 -16.67 9.00 15.44
C VAL A 215 -17.74 8.02 15.94
N PHE A 216 -17.60 7.40 17.12
CA PHE A 216 -18.66 6.55 17.68
C PHE A 216 -18.78 6.72 19.20
N PRO A 217 -20.00 6.90 19.75
CA PRO A 217 -20.21 6.74 21.18
C PRO A 217 -19.91 5.28 21.59
N PRO A 218 -19.55 5.03 22.86
CA PRO A 218 -19.38 3.66 23.34
C PRO A 218 -20.67 2.87 23.07
N LEU A 219 -20.52 1.62 22.59
CA LEU A 219 -21.62 0.67 22.49
C LEU A 219 -22.31 0.59 23.88
N PRO A 220 -23.65 0.65 23.96
CA PRO A 220 -24.32 0.43 25.23
C PRO A 220 -24.05 -0.99 25.71
N ASP A 221 -23.68 -1.12 26.99
CA ASP A 221 -23.52 -2.38 27.69
C ASP A 221 -24.79 -3.22 27.55
N ALA A 222 -24.76 -4.19 26.64
CA ALA A 222 -25.80 -5.21 26.54
C ALA A 222 -25.50 -6.33 27.53
N CYS A 223 -25.89 -6.11 28.79
CA CYS A 223 -26.47 -7.13 29.68
C CYS A 223 -26.86 -6.48 31.02
N PRO A 224 -28.11 -6.68 31.45
CA PRO A 224 -28.25 -7.46 32.67
C PRO A 224 -29.22 -8.62 32.51
N HIS A 225 -28.78 -9.76 33.04
CA HIS A 225 -29.61 -10.86 33.49
C HIS A 225 -30.81 -10.38 34.33
N MET A 226 -32.01 -10.85 33.99
CA MET A 226 -33.08 -11.22 34.93
C MET A 226 -33.84 -12.38 34.26
N SER A 227 -33.72 -13.66 34.63
CA SER A 227 -34.22 -14.31 35.86
C SER A 227 -35.53 -13.73 36.37
N HIS A 228 -36.66 -14.24 35.84
CA HIS A 228 -37.68 -14.97 36.60
C HIS A 228 -38.59 -15.73 35.65
#